data_AF-A0A497EJW3-F1
#
_entry.id   AF-A0A497EJW3-F1
#
_cell.length_a   1.000
_cell.length_b   1.000
_cell.length_c   1.000
_cell.angle_alpha   90.00
_cell.angle_beta   90.00
_cell.angle_gamma   90.00
#
_symmetry.space_group_name_H-M   'P 1'
#
loop_
_entity.id
_entity.type
_entity.pdbx_description
1 polymer ?
#
loop_
_entity_poly.entity_id
_entity_poly.type
_entity_poly.pdbx_seq_one_letter_code
_entity_poly.pdbx_strand_id
1 'polypeptide(L)'
;MPHNIYYEMTMLDDFWRLKIAPLLHDPIIKPLVMILGKEKHESVAEDIAKKIGVANIKIEDTEISWLIANHHPPHHEREPEKYKRWYKVKEKLSSLKALLEADHNSSAADRIPLEDIYIPEILPIHSLSGEKLQSLKIFSIDYSKIKCDITKFLSGKLKEYGELKGRFVKNSKLLYLALWRFLPEALMRALENLPSNIINMNLPADTRIPTHTIWDHVRTTSALITCIDEGKLKACFLRFELGGIQDFLSKARTTADYWAGSWITSALMFSIIKKVSDKIGPDSIIYPDVHGMPLMDLWLCRGIKIGVDRPNDEDILMPVIPETALIIAPKDKT
;
A
#
# COMPACT_ATOMS: atom_id res chain seq x y z
N MET A 1 29.83 23.36 -4.85
CA MET A 1 28.42 23.02 -5.12
C MET A 1 28.12 21.49 -5.21
N PRO A 2 28.66 20.61 -4.34
CA PRO A 2 28.13 19.23 -4.19
C PRO A 2 27.07 19.08 -3.08
N HIS A 3 27.00 20.00 -2.11
CA HIS A 3 26.08 19.88 -0.96
C HIS A 3 24.59 19.82 -1.33
N ASN A 4 24.16 20.46 -2.42
CA ASN A 4 22.76 20.51 -2.81
C ASN A 4 22.26 19.19 -3.43
N ILE A 5 23.10 18.52 -4.22
CA ILE A 5 22.75 17.25 -4.88
C ILE A 5 22.64 16.13 -3.86
N TYR A 6 23.58 16.05 -2.90
CA TYR A 6 23.50 15.05 -1.83
C TYR A 6 22.27 15.25 -0.95
N TYR A 7 21.91 16.51 -0.64
CA TYR A 7 20.72 16.82 0.15
C TYR A 7 19.42 16.47 -0.58
N GLU A 8 19.31 16.78 -1.87
CA GLU A 8 18.16 16.39 -2.70
C GLU A 8 18.05 14.86 -2.84
N MET A 9 19.18 14.16 -2.99
CA MET A 9 19.20 12.69 -3.04
C MET A 9 18.80 12.05 -1.71
N THR A 10 19.24 12.59 -0.57
CA THR A 10 18.82 12.09 0.75
C THR A 10 17.34 12.35 1.02
N MET A 11 16.84 13.54 0.65
CA MET A 11 15.41 13.89 0.79
C MET A 11 14.51 13.02 -0.09
N LEU A 12 14.97 12.68 -1.30
CA LEU A 12 14.25 11.76 -2.20
C LEU A 12 14.27 10.32 -1.66
N ASP A 13 15.37 9.89 -1.05
CA ASP A 13 15.48 8.55 -0.46
C ASP A 13 14.60 8.43 0.80
N ASP A 14 14.58 9.44 1.66
CA ASP A 14 13.72 9.50 2.85
C ASP A 14 12.24 9.52 2.48
N PHE A 15 11.87 10.18 1.37
CA PHE A 15 10.50 10.15 0.85
C PHE A 15 10.00 8.73 0.64
N TRP A 16 10.77 7.86 -0.03
CA TRP A 16 10.34 6.49 -0.28
C TRP A 16 10.42 5.61 0.96
N ARG A 17 11.40 5.83 1.84
CA ARG A 17 11.48 5.10 3.11
C ARG A 17 10.26 5.37 3.97
N LEU A 18 9.78 6.62 4.04
CA LEU A 18 8.56 6.99 4.76
C LEU A 18 7.34 6.20 4.30
N LYS A 19 7.27 5.81 3.02
CA LYS A 19 6.14 5.03 2.46
C LYS A 19 6.16 3.55 2.85
N ILE A 20 7.31 3.01 3.26
CA ILE A 20 7.46 1.57 3.57
C ILE A 20 6.75 1.21 4.88
N ALA A 21 6.92 2.01 5.93
CA ALA A 21 6.29 1.72 7.22
C ALA A 21 4.76 1.65 7.14
N PRO A 22 4.04 2.59 6.50
CA PRO A 22 2.61 2.47 6.22
C PRO A 22 2.17 1.20 5.51
N LEU A 23 2.96 0.66 4.56
CA LEU A 23 2.59 -0.58 3.87
C LEU A 23 2.64 -1.81 4.79
N LEU A 24 3.31 -1.69 5.95
CA LEU A 24 3.58 -2.82 6.84
C LEU A 24 3.10 -2.59 8.28
N HIS A 25 2.66 -1.39 8.67
CA HIS A 25 2.28 -1.06 10.04
C HIS A 25 1.18 -1.98 10.57
N ASP A 26 0.17 -2.21 9.73
CA ASP A 26 -0.80 -3.28 9.86
C ASP A 26 -0.40 -4.44 8.96
N PRO A 27 -0.30 -5.67 9.49
CA PRO A 27 -0.03 -6.82 8.64
C PRO A 27 -1.24 -7.06 7.72
N ILE A 28 -1.02 -7.47 6.47
CA ILE A 28 -2.09 -7.88 5.53
C ILE A 28 -2.94 -9.06 6.01
N ILE A 29 -2.57 -9.68 7.12
CA ILE A 29 -3.33 -10.73 7.83
C ILE A 29 -3.96 -10.23 9.14
N LYS A 30 -4.02 -8.91 9.37
CA LYS A 30 -4.52 -8.27 10.60
C LYS A 30 -5.83 -8.88 11.11
N PRO A 31 -6.88 -9.08 10.29
CA PRO A 31 -8.12 -9.68 10.80
C PRO A 31 -7.95 -11.09 11.37
N LEU A 32 -7.09 -11.89 10.74
CA LEU A 32 -6.79 -13.25 11.22
C LEU A 32 -6.02 -13.19 12.55
N VAL A 33 -5.07 -12.27 12.68
CA VAL A 33 -4.32 -12.07 13.92
C VAL A 33 -5.23 -11.56 15.04
N MET A 34 -6.14 -10.63 14.76
CA MET A 34 -7.04 -10.07 15.76
C MET A 34 -8.05 -11.09 16.29
N ILE A 35 -8.49 -12.06 15.47
CA ILE A 35 -9.49 -13.05 15.88
C ILE A 35 -8.86 -14.36 16.39
N LEU A 36 -7.77 -14.83 15.78
CA LEU A 36 -7.12 -16.11 16.13
C LEU A 36 -5.82 -15.96 16.92
N GLY A 37 -5.16 -14.81 16.77
CA GLY A 37 -3.84 -14.56 17.35
C GLY A 37 -3.92 -14.39 18.86
N LYS A 38 -2.88 -14.87 19.55
CA LYS A 38 -2.60 -14.55 20.95
C LYS A 38 -1.60 -13.41 21.09
N GLU A 39 -1.02 -12.97 19.97
CA GLU A 39 -0.04 -11.90 19.87
C GLU A 39 -0.69 -10.62 19.33
N LYS A 40 -0.07 -9.47 19.63
CA LYS A 40 -0.48 -8.18 19.08
C LYS A 40 -0.20 -8.14 17.57
N HIS A 41 -1.08 -7.51 16.78
CA HIS A 41 -0.90 -7.42 15.33
C HIS A 41 0.34 -6.61 14.95
N GLU A 42 0.72 -5.63 15.78
CA GLU A 42 1.96 -4.86 15.63
C GLU A 42 3.21 -5.74 15.78
N SER A 43 3.18 -6.74 16.68
CA SER A 43 4.27 -7.72 16.83
C SER A 43 4.39 -8.62 15.61
N VAL A 44 3.27 -8.99 14.99
CA VAL A 44 3.26 -9.76 13.73
C VAL A 44 3.82 -8.93 12.58
N ALA A 45 3.41 -7.66 12.46
CA ALA A 45 3.94 -6.73 11.48
C ALA A 45 5.45 -6.53 11.62
N GLU A 46 5.94 -6.34 12.86
CA GLU A 46 7.37 -6.22 13.15
C GLU A 46 8.15 -7.49 12.78
N ASP A 47 7.62 -8.68 13.09
CA ASP A 47 8.21 -9.98 12.73
C ASP A 47 8.31 -10.14 11.19
N ILE A 48 7.25 -9.79 10.45
CA ILE A 48 7.27 -9.79 8.98
C ILE A 48 8.34 -8.83 8.47
N ALA A 49 8.37 -7.58 8.97
CA ALA A 49 9.34 -6.57 8.57
C ALA A 49 10.80 -7.02 8.81
N LYS A 50 11.07 -7.72 9.92
CA LYS A 50 12.39 -8.30 10.23
C LYS A 50 12.77 -9.38 9.22
N LYS A 51 11.87 -10.31 8.96
CA LYS A 51 12.17 -11.46 8.08
C LYS A 51 12.30 -11.09 6.60
N ILE A 52 11.62 -10.04 6.15
CA ILE A 52 11.77 -9.51 4.78
C ILE A 52 12.93 -8.52 4.65
N GLY A 53 13.66 -8.22 5.74
CA GLY A 53 14.89 -7.42 5.73
C GLY A 53 14.68 -5.91 5.68
N VAL A 54 13.52 -5.40 6.13
CA VAL A 54 13.21 -3.96 6.12
C VAL A 54 13.18 -3.31 7.51
N ALA A 55 13.21 -4.13 8.57
CA ALA A 55 13.11 -3.67 9.95
C ALA A 55 14.11 -2.58 10.35
N ASN A 56 15.37 -2.72 9.92
CA ASN A 56 16.49 -1.88 10.36
C ASN A 56 16.72 -0.67 9.43
N ILE A 57 15.82 -0.43 8.47
CA ILE A 57 15.91 0.73 7.58
C ILE A 57 15.67 1.97 8.42
N LYS A 58 16.63 2.90 8.38
CA LYS A 58 16.56 4.14 9.15
C LYS A 58 15.68 5.17 8.47
N ILE A 59 14.83 5.82 9.27
CA ILE A 59 14.04 6.99 8.91
C ILE A 59 14.22 7.96 10.07
N GLU A 60 14.76 9.15 9.79
CA GLU A 60 15.15 10.11 10.84
C GLU A 60 16.07 9.42 11.89
N ASP A 61 15.77 9.59 13.17
CA ASP A 61 16.49 9.00 14.30
C ASP A 61 15.94 7.63 14.73
N THR A 62 15.12 6.98 13.89
CA THR A 62 14.48 5.70 14.20
C THR A 62 14.61 4.67 13.09
N GLU A 63 14.01 3.50 13.29
CA GLU A 63 13.93 2.40 12.33
C GLU A 63 12.47 2.09 11.97
N ILE A 64 12.26 1.52 10.78
CA ILE A 64 10.91 1.10 10.32
C ILE A 64 10.23 0.17 11.33
N SER A 65 10.95 -0.80 11.89
CA SER A 65 10.41 -1.71 12.89
C SER A 65 9.86 -0.99 14.12
N TRP A 66 10.55 0.08 14.55
CA TRP A 66 10.12 0.88 15.69
C TRP A 66 8.86 1.68 15.36
N LEU A 67 8.77 2.28 14.16
CA LEU A 67 7.55 2.97 13.70
C LEU A 67 6.36 2.01 13.67
N ILE A 68 6.54 0.81 13.10
CA ILE A 68 5.53 -0.25 13.08
C ILE A 68 5.10 -0.64 14.50
N ALA A 69 6.04 -0.84 15.43
CA ALA A 69 5.69 -1.28 16.78
C ALA A 69 5.02 -0.19 17.64
N ASN A 70 5.16 1.09 17.28
CA ASN A 70 4.76 2.24 18.11
C ASN A 70 3.74 3.17 17.43
N HIS A 71 3.11 2.75 16.34
CA HIS A 71 2.06 3.55 15.69
C HIS A 71 0.75 3.61 16.49
N HIS A 72 0.56 2.78 17.52
CA HIS A 72 -0.51 2.97 18.50
C HIS A 72 0.04 3.50 19.83
N PRO A 73 -0.64 4.46 20.48
CA PRO A 73 -0.25 4.91 21.81
C PRO A 73 -0.44 3.78 22.84
N PRO A 74 0.49 3.63 23.81
CA PRO A 74 0.24 2.82 25.00
C PRO A 74 -1.04 3.27 25.72
N HIS A 75 -1.71 2.38 26.44
CA HIS A 75 -2.94 2.75 27.15
C HIS A 75 -2.61 3.75 28.28
N HIS A 76 -3.18 4.97 28.21
CA HIS A 76 -2.85 6.08 29.12
C HIS A 76 -3.04 5.70 30.59
N GLU A 77 -4.15 5.04 30.92
CA GLU A 77 -4.49 4.67 32.31
C GLU A 77 -3.74 3.45 32.83
N ARG A 78 -3.51 2.43 31.97
CA ARG A 78 -2.88 1.17 32.37
C ARG A 78 -1.35 1.26 32.37
N GLU A 79 -0.78 2.10 31.50
CA GLU A 79 0.66 2.21 31.28
C GLU A 79 1.13 3.68 31.19
N PRO A 80 0.87 4.52 32.21
CA PRO A 80 1.05 5.98 32.13
C PRO A 80 2.50 6.41 31.86
N GLU A 81 3.48 5.73 32.44
CA GLU A 81 4.90 6.07 32.23
C GLU A 81 5.38 5.72 30.81
N LYS A 82 4.90 4.62 30.24
CA LYS A 82 5.18 4.28 28.84
C LYS A 82 4.49 5.27 27.90
N TYR A 83 3.26 5.67 28.19
CA TYR A 83 2.56 6.71 27.42
C TYR A 83 3.32 8.04 27.45
N LYS A 84 3.75 8.51 28.63
CA LYS A 84 4.54 9.76 28.73
C LYS A 84 5.83 9.69 27.91
N ARG A 85 6.53 8.54 27.94
CA ARG A 85 7.75 8.34 27.14
C ARG A 85 7.43 8.34 25.65
N TRP A 86 6.40 7.62 25.24
CA TRP A 86 5.94 7.57 23.85
C TRP A 86 5.55 8.95 23.34
N TYR A 87 4.78 9.73 24.12
CA TYR A 87 4.35 11.08 23.77
C TYR A 87 5.54 12.03 23.57
N LYS A 88 6.56 11.95 24.44
CA LYS A 88 7.81 12.72 24.25
C LYS A 88 8.55 12.38 22.96
N VAL A 89 8.50 11.11 22.52
CA VAL A 89 9.11 10.69 21.25
C VAL A 89 8.26 11.15 20.08
N LYS A 90 6.94 10.95 20.12
CA LYS A 90 5.99 11.46 19.13
C LYS A 90 6.22 12.95 18.87
N GLU A 91 6.40 13.75 19.92
CA GLU A 91 6.60 15.20 19.74
C GLU A 91 7.86 15.57 18.94
N LYS A 92 8.90 14.72 18.99
CA LYS A 92 10.18 14.96 18.32
C LYS A 92 10.28 14.32 16.94
N LEU A 93 9.54 13.24 16.70
CA LEU A 93 9.70 12.38 15.54
C LEU A 93 8.62 12.67 14.49
N SER A 94 8.97 13.42 13.45
CA SER A 94 8.03 13.80 12.37
C SER A 94 7.47 12.60 11.63
N SER A 95 8.28 11.55 11.41
CA SER A 95 7.85 10.31 10.76
C SER A 95 6.73 9.59 11.52
N LEU A 96 6.78 9.56 12.86
CA LEU A 96 5.70 8.99 13.67
C LEU A 96 4.44 9.88 13.65
N LYS A 97 4.60 11.21 13.76
CA LYS A 97 3.46 12.14 13.61
C LYS A 97 2.77 11.96 12.26
N ALA A 98 3.55 11.82 11.19
CA ALA A 98 3.03 11.63 9.84
C ALA A 98 2.32 10.28 9.69
N LEU A 99 2.88 9.19 10.21
CA LEU A 99 2.24 7.88 10.18
C LEU A 99 0.90 7.89 10.93
N LEU A 100 0.86 8.48 12.12
CA LEU A 100 -0.36 8.61 12.93
C LEU A 100 -1.45 9.41 12.22
N GLU A 101 -1.07 10.55 11.62
CA GLU A 101 -2.00 11.40 10.91
C GLU A 101 -2.51 10.71 9.63
N ALA A 102 -1.64 10.04 8.90
CA ALA A 102 -2.01 9.29 7.69
C ALA A 102 -2.95 8.12 8.00
N ASP A 103 -2.66 7.33 9.04
CA ASP A 103 -3.49 6.19 9.48
C ASP A 103 -4.84 6.66 10.03
N HIS A 104 -4.86 7.80 10.72
CA HIS A 104 -6.11 8.40 11.16
C HIS A 104 -7.00 8.79 9.98
N ASN A 105 -6.43 9.48 8.98
CA ASN A 105 -7.18 10.00 7.83
C ASN A 105 -7.55 8.91 6.81
N SER A 106 -6.79 7.81 6.69
CA SER A 106 -7.12 6.71 5.77
C SER A 106 -8.38 5.97 6.17
N SER A 107 -8.68 5.87 7.47
CA SER A 107 -9.88 5.21 8.00
C SER A 107 -10.86 6.18 8.67
N ALA A 108 -10.71 7.51 8.51
CA ALA A 108 -11.55 8.48 9.21
C ALA A 108 -13.04 8.32 8.90
N ALA A 109 -13.37 7.92 7.67
CA ALA A 109 -14.75 7.66 7.24
C ALA A 109 -15.37 6.43 7.94
N ASP A 110 -14.54 5.50 8.44
CA ASP A 110 -14.95 4.22 9.03
C ASP A 110 -14.86 4.22 10.56
N ARG A 111 -14.58 5.35 11.22
CA ARG A 111 -14.51 5.41 12.69
C ARG A 111 -15.88 5.80 13.29
N ILE A 112 -16.82 4.86 13.28
CA ILE A 112 -18.03 4.96 14.12
C ILE A 112 -17.61 4.62 15.56
N PRO A 113 -17.89 5.48 16.56
CA PRO A 113 -17.57 5.18 17.96
C PRO A 113 -18.46 4.05 18.46
N LEU A 114 -18.01 2.82 18.30
CA LEU A 114 -18.64 1.61 18.80
C LEU A 114 -17.77 1.05 19.93
N GLU A 115 -18.27 1.13 21.16
CA GLU A 115 -17.65 0.48 22.32
C GLU A 115 -18.08 -1.00 22.39
N ASP A 116 -17.14 -1.88 22.74
CA ASP A 116 -17.38 -3.27 23.14
C ASP A 116 -18.10 -4.20 22.15
N ILE A 117 -17.87 -4.04 20.83
CA ILE A 117 -18.37 -5.01 19.84
C ILE A 117 -17.32 -6.12 19.63
N TYR A 118 -17.64 -7.32 20.13
CA TYR A 118 -16.92 -8.54 19.78
C TYR A 118 -17.49 -9.14 18.49
N ILE A 119 -16.62 -9.35 17.49
CA ILE A 119 -17.00 -9.93 16.20
C ILE A 119 -16.30 -11.29 16.04
N PRO A 120 -17.04 -12.40 16.10
CA PRO A 120 -16.45 -13.75 16.09
C PRO A 120 -16.07 -14.27 14.69
N GLU A 121 -16.45 -13.57 13.62
CA GLU A 121 -16.23 -13.99 12.23
C GLU A 121 -15.78 -12.84 11.33
N ILE A 122 -15.03 -13.15 10.28
CA ILE A 122 -14.68 -12.19 9.23
C ILE A 122 -15.74 -12.33 8.15
N LEU A 123 -16.49 -11.25 7.96
CA LEU A 123 -17.56 -11.16 6.98
C LEU A 123 -17.38 -9.90 6.13
N PRO A 124 -16.60 -9.97 5.03
CA PRO A 124 -16.46 -8.86 4.11
C PRO A 124 -17.83 -8.46 3.52
N ILE A 125 -18.08 -7.16 3.39
CA ILE A 125 -19.29 -6.62 2.79
C ILE A 125 -18.90 -5.90 1.51
N HIS A 126 -19.50 -6.27 0.39
CA HIS A 126 -19.25 -5.62 -0.88
C HIS A 126 -19.74 -4.17 -0.84
N SER A 127 -18.85 -3.20 -1.07
CA SER A 127 -19.12 -1.78 -0.81
C SER A 127 -20.24 -1.18 -1.67
N LEU A 128 -20.47 -1.70 -2.88
CA LEU A 128 -21.56 -1.25 -3.76
C LEU A 128 -22.90 -1.95 -3.52
N SER A 129 -22.94 -3.29 -3.61
CA SER A 129 -24.19 -4.05 -3.47
C SER A 129 -24.66 -4.21 -2.02
N GLY A 130 -23.78 -4.02 -1.03
CA GLY A 130 -24.04 -4.37 0.36
C GLY A 130 -24.12 -5.88 0.61
N GLU A 131 -23.78 -6.70 -0.39
CA GLU A 131 -23.80 -8.15 -0.27
C GLU A 131 -22.74 -8.61 0.74
N LYS A 132 -23.18 -9.48 1.66
CA LYS A 132 -22.29 -10.17 2.59
C LYS A 132 -21.55 -11.27 1.82
N LEU A 133 -20.25 -11.11 1.67
CA LEU A 133 -19.39 -12.10 1.03
C LEU A 133 -19.22 -13.32 1.95
N GLN A 134 -18.64 -14.40 1.41
CA GLN A 134 -18.48 -15.65 2.13
C GLN A 134 -17.81 -15.45 3.49
N SER A 135 -18.51 -15.83 4.57
CA SER A 135 -17.97 -15.73 5.92
C SER A 135 -16.90 -16.77 6.14
N LEU A 136 -15.77 -16.36 6.73
CA LEU A 136 -14.83 -17.33 7.25
C LEU A 136 -15.27 -17.81 8.62
N LYS A 137 -15.55 -19.10 8.73
CA LYS A 137 -15.52 -19.80 10.01
C LYS A 137 -14.06 -20.10 10.35
N ILE A 138 -13.47 -19.21 11.13
CA ILE A 138 -12.02 -19.03 11.29
C ILE A 138 -11.36 -20.12 12.18
N PHE A 139 -12.15 -20.99 12.81
CA PHE A 139 -11.69 -21.91 13.85
C PHE A 139 -10.66 -22.98 13.43
N SER A 140 -10.32 -23.09 12.14
CA SER A 140 -9.35 -24.07 11.62
C SER A 140 -8.17 -23.47 10.85
N ILE A 141 -8.01 -22.14 10.82
CA ILE A 141 -6.96 -21.48 10.03
C ILE A 141 -5.68 -21.31 10.86
N ASP A 142 -4.58 -21.89 10.39
CA ASP A 142 -3.25 -21.60 10.95
C ASP A 142 -2.65 -20.34 10.32
N TYR A 143 -2.86 -19.19 10.97
CA TYR A 143 -2.30 -17.92 10.51
C TYR A 143 -0.76 -17.89 10.54
N SER A 144 -0.11 -18.77 11.31
CA SER A 144 1.36 -18.86 11.35
C SER A 144 1.91 -19.39 10.04
N LYS A 145 1.22 -20.35 9.43
CA LYS A 145 1.54 -20.86 8.09
C LYS A 145 1.38 -19.77 7.03
N ILE A 146 0.26 -19.03 7.07
CA ILE A 146 0.00 -17.90 6.14
C ILE A 146 1.11 -16.83 6.29
N LYS A 147 1.44 -16.46 7.53
CA LYS A 147 2.55 -15.54 7.83
C LYS A 147 3.88 -16.03 7.24
N CYS A 148 4.17 -17.33 7.38
CA CYS A 148 5.38 -17.95 6.84
C CYS A 148 5.42 -17.87 5.30
N ASP A 149 4.31 -18.21 4.63
CA ASP A 149 4.21 -18.19 3.16
C ASP A 149 4.37 -16.78 2.60
N ILE A 150 3.67 -15.79 3.20
CA ILE A 150 3.81 -14.36 2.85
C ILE A 150 5.27 -13.93 2.98
N THR A 151 5.87 -14.22 4.13
CA THR A 151 7.25 -13.81 4.41
C THR A 151 8.23 -14.45 3.43
N LYS A 152 8.10 -15.75 3.17
CA LYS A 152 8.97 -16.49 2.26
C LYS A 152 8.89 -15.92 0.83
N PHE A 153 7.67 -15.63 0.37
CA PHE A 153 7.46 -15.04 -0.96
C PHE A 153 8.08 -13.63 -1.06
N LEU A 154 7.78 -12.75 -0.09
CA LEU A 154 8.32 -11.39 -0.05
C LEU A 154 9.84 -11.39 0.07
N SER A 155 10.43 -12.16 0.99
CA SER A 155 11.89 -12.26 1.11
C SER A 155 12.54 -12.73 -0.20
N GLY A 156 11.87 -13.61 -0.96
CA GLY A 156 12.31 -14.03 -2.28
C GLY A 156 12.33 -12.88 -3.30
N LYS A 157 11.22 -12.14 -3.41
CA LYS A 157 11.07 -11.01 -4.35
C LYS A 157 11.90 -9.78 -3.97
N LEU A 158 12.12 -9.54 -2.68
CA LEU A 158 12.77 -8.33 -2.18
C LEU A 158 14.29 -8.49 -1.96
N LYS A 159 14.83 -9.70 -2.11
CA LYS A 159 16.26 -10.01 -1.88
C LYS A 159 17.23 -9.10 -2.64
N GLU A 160 16.82 -8.58 -3.80
CA GLU A 160 17.65 -7.73 -4.67
C GLU A 160 17.55 -6.23 -4.35
N TYR A 161 16.54 -5.82 -3.57
CA TYR A 161 16.23 -4.42 -3.25
C TYR A 161 16.45 -4.10 -1.76
N GLY A 162 16.24 -5.09 -0.89
CA GLY A 162 16.49 -5.02 0.54
C GLY A 162 17.88 -5.58 0.91
N GLU A 163 18.44 -5.10 2.01
CA GLU A 163 19.68 -5.66 2.53
C GLU A 163 19.44 -6.81 3.51
N LEU A 164 19.88 -7.99 3.12
CA LEU A 164 20.22 -9.05 4.06
C LEU A 164 21.67 -8.86 4.52
N LYS A 165 21.93 -7.83 5.37
CA LYS A 165 23.09 -7.66 6.30
C LYS A 165 23.38 -6.20 6.75
N GLY A 166 22.36 -5.37 6.95
CA GLY A 166 22.35 -4.35 8.02
C GLY A 166 23.08 -3.02 7.82
N ARG A 167 23.45 -2.60 6.60
CA ARG A 167 24.01 -1.27 6.31
C ARG A 167 23.70 -0.73 4.89
N PHE A 168 22.43 -0.45 4.58
CA PHE A 168 21.83 0.39 3.51
C PHE A 168 20.54 -0.22 2.95
N VAL A 169 19.69 0.58 2.30
CA VAL A 169 18.80 0.05 1.26
C VAL A 169 19.47 0.39 -0.05
N LYS A 170 19.68 -0.57 -0.94
CA LYS A 170 20.33 -0.30 -2.23
C LYS A 170 19.56 0.75 -3.03
N ASN A 171 18.23 0.74 -2.94
CA ASN A 171 17.33 1.76 -3.49
C ASN A 171 15.95 1.70 -2.81
N SER A 172 15.62 2.70 -1.97
CA SER A 172 14.36 2.76 -1.22
C SER A 172 13.11 2.78 -2.12
N LYS A 173 13.18 3.46 -3.27
CA LYS A 173 12.10 3.49 -4.27
C LYS A 173 11.83 2.11 -4.85
N LEU A 174 12.87 1.37 -5.24
CA LEU A 174 12.70 0.01 -5.78
C LEU A 174 12.10 -0.92 -4.73
N LEU A 175 12.57 -0.83 -3.49
CA LEU A 175 12.03 -1.60 -2.37
C LEU A 175 10.54 -1.28 -2.13
N TYR A 176 10.19 0.01 -2.09
CA TYR A 176 8.80 0.46 -1.97
C TYR A 176 7.94 -0.05 -3.14
N LEU A 177 8.38 0.11 -4.39
CA LEU A 177 7.61 -0.33 -5.57
C LEU A 177 7.43 -1.85 -5.58
N ALA A 178 8.47 -2.60 -5.18
CA ALA A 178 8.39 -4.05 -5.05
C ALA A 178 7.43 -4.47 -3.92
N LEU A 179 7.49 -3.82 -2.76
CA LEU A 179 6.54 -4.05 -1.67
C LEU A 179 5.10 -3.75 -2.12
N TRP A 180 4.86 -2.59 -2.71
CA TRP A 180 3.55 -2.19 -3.22
C TRP A 180 2.99 -3.22 -4.22
N ARG A 181 3.82 -3.73 -5.14
CA ARG A 181 3.37 -4.69 -6.16
C ARG A 181 3.15 -6.09 -5.59
N PHE A 182 4.04 -6.58 -4.72
CA PHE A 182 4.05 -7.97 -4.28
C PHE A 182 3.32 -8.24 -2.97
N LEU A 183 2.98 -7.22 -2.17
CA LEU A 183 2.31 -7.42 -0.89
C LEU A 183 0.90 -8.03 -1.06
N PRO A 184 0.02 -7.53 -1.95
CA PRO A 184 -1.28 -8.19 -2.20
C PRO A 184 -1.14 -9.59 -2.81
N GLU A 185 -0.16 -9.77 -3.70
CA GLU A 185 0.12 -11.07 -4.31
C GLU A 185 0.59 -12.10 -3.28
N ALA A 186 1.39 -11.67 -2.28
CA ALA A 186 1.83 -12.51 -1.18
C ALA A 186 0.64 -13.04 -0.37
N LEU A 187 -0.34 -12.19 -0.09
CA LEU A 187 -1.57 -12.59 0.58
C LEU A 187 -2.36 -13.59 -0.26
N MET A 188 -2.61 -13.25 -1.53
CA MET A 188 -3.40 -14.08 -2.44
C MET A 188 -2.82 -15.50 -2.54
N ARG A 189 -1.50 -15.61 -2.80
CA ARG A 189 -0.80 -16.91 -2.87
C ARG A 189 -0.85 -17.69 -1.55
N ALA A 190 -0.74 -17.00 -0.42
CA ALA A 190 -0.82 -17.67 0.88
C ALA A 190 -2.24 -18.18 1.19
N LEU A 191 -3.27 -17.49 0.69
CA LEU A 191 -4.67 -17.92 0.83
C LEU A 191 -5.05 -19.02 -0.18
N GLU A 192 -4.45 -19.07 -1.36
CA GLU A 192 -4.64 -20.17 -2.34
C GLU A 192 -4.20 -21.54 -1.80
N ASN A 193 -3.25 -21.55 -0.85
CA ASN A 193 -2.79 -22.78 -0.19
C ASN A 193 -3.78 -23.31 0.88
N LEU A 194 -4.90 -22.62 1.10
CA LEU A 194 -5.96 -23.00 2.03
C LEU A 194 -7.12 -23.70 1.28
N PRO A 195 -7.98 -24.46 1.99
CA PRO A 195 -9.14 -25.10 1.38
C PRO A 195 -10.02 -24.10 0.60
N SER A 196 -10.71 -24.62 -0.42
CA SER A 196 -11.33 -23.87 -1.52
C SER A 196 -12.36 -22.82 -1.12
N ASN A 197 -12.87 -22.85 0.11
CA ASN A 197 -13.81 -21.88 0.68
C ASN A 197 -13.16 -20.56 1.14
N ILE A 198 -11.83 -20.42 1.00
CA ILE A 198 -11.05 -19.24 1.42
C ILE A 198 -10.40 -18.52 0.22
N ILE A 199 -10.52 -19.10 -0.98
CA ILE A 199 -9.95 -18.56 -2.22
C ILE A 199 -10.62 -17.22 -2.55
N ASN A 200 -9.83 -16.22 -2.95
CA ASN A 200 -10.24 -14.86 -3.34
C ASN A 200 -10.79 -13.96 -2.21
N MET A 201 -10.47 -14.25 -0.95
CA MET A 201 -10.94 -13.41 0.12
C MET A 201 -10.08 -12.14 0.29
N ASN A 202 -10.71 -11.00 0.07
CA ASN A 202 -10.19 -9.71 0.49
C ASN A 202 -10.41 -9.52 1.99
N LEU A 203 -9.34 -9.65 2.78
CA LEU A 203 -9.39 -9.39 4.22
C LEU A 203 -9.75 -7.91 4.47
N PRO A 204 -10.74 -7.60 5.34
CA PRO A 204 -11.09 -6.22 5.63
C PRO A 204 -10.01 -5.54 6.49
N ALA A 205 -9.90 -4.22 6.44
CA ALA A 205 -8.97 -3.51 7.34
C ALA A 205 -9.50 -3.48 8.79
N ASP A 206 -10.81 -3.29 8.93
CA ASP A 206 -11.54 -3.31 10.20
C ASP A 206 -12.66 -4.35 10.12
N THR A 207 -12.68 -5.31 11.05
CA THR A 207 -13.70 -6.36 11.08
C THR A 207 -15.08 -5.83 11.47
N ARG A 208 -15.16 -4.64 12.09
CA ARG A 208 -16.41 -3.98 12.50
C ARG A 208 -17.09 -3.25 11.34
N ILE A 209 -16.29 -2.71 10.43
CA ILE A 209 -16.77 -2.05 9.21
C ILE A 209 -16.01 -2.66 8.03
N PRO A 210 -16.39 -3.90 7.62
CA PRO A 210 -15.61 -4.70 6.69
C PRO A 210 -15.92 -4.36 5.23
N THR A 211 -15.98 -3.07 4.92
CA THR A 211 -16.39 -2.51 3.61
C THR A 211 -15.22 -2.18 2.69
N HIS A 212 -14.00 -2.13 3.21
CA HIS A 212 -12.77 -1.93 2.45
C HIS A 212 -11.68 -2.91 2.91
N THR A 213 -10.74 -3.20 2.02
CA THR A 213 -9.72 -4.22 2.25
C THR A 213 -8.56 -3.67 3.09
N ILE A 214 -7.82 -4.55 3.77
CA ILE A 214 -6.59 -4.18 4.45
C ILE A 214 -5.56 -3.59 3.48
N TRP A 215 -5.57 -4.03 2.22
CA TRP A 215 -4.74 -3.46 1.18
C TRP A 215 -5.09 -2.00 0.88
N ASP A 216 -6.39 -1.69 0.77
CA ASP A 216 -6.88 -0.32 0.57
C ASP A 216 -6.45 0.60 1.71
N HIS A 217 -6.52 0.10 2.95
CA HIS A 217 -6.06 0.84 4.13
C HIS A 217 -4.56 1.16 4.03
N VAL A 218 -3.71 0.14 3.95
CA VAL A 218 -2.25 0.35 4.01
C VAL A 218 -1.72 1.14 2.82
N ARG A 219 -2.29 0.95 1.61
CA ARG A 219 -1.89 1.74 0.42
C ARG A 219 -2.32 3.20 0.55
N THR A 220 -3.51 3.47 1.10
CA THR A 220 -4.00 4.84 1.32
C THR A 220 -3.18 5.55 2.40
N THR A 221 -2.87 4.87 3.51
CA THR A 221 -1.95 5.38 4.54
C THR A 221 -0.57 5.70 3.93
N SER A 222 -0.08 4.84 3.04
CA SER A 222 1.20 5.05 2.32
C SER A 222 1.16 6.25 1.37
N ALA A 223 0.06 6.49 0.67
CA ALA A 223 -0.10 7.69 -0.16
C ALA A 223 -0.16 8.97 0.70
N LEU A 224 -0.97 8.95 1.77
CA LEU A 224 -1.22 10.09 2.65
C LEU A 224 0.00 10.51 3.46
N ILE A 225 0.88 9.59 3.88
CA ILE A 225 2.03 9.94 4.74
C ILE A 225 2.92 11.01 4.09
N THR A 226 3.02 10.98 2.77
CA THR A 226 3.85 11.93 2.00
C THR A 226 3.18 13.28 1.79
N CYS A 227 1.89 13.38 2.11
CA CYS A 227 1.10 14.60 2.10
C CYS A 227 1.05 15.26 3.48
N ILE A 228 1.67 14.67 4.51
CA ILE A 228 1.75 15.29 5.82
C ILE A 228 2.88 16.31 5.84
N ASP A 229 2.55 17.53 6.23
CA ASP A 229 3.50 18.60 6.43
C ASP A 229 3.22 19.31 7.76
N GLU A 230 4.28 19.51 8.55
CA GLU A 230 4.20 20.04 9.92
C GLU A 230 3.19 19.28 10.81
N GLY A 231 3.06 17.97 10.61
CA GLY A 231 2.15 17.11 11.37
C GLY A 231 0.66 17.27 11.03
N LYS A 232 0.33 17.90 9.90
CA LYS A 232 -1.04 18.01 9.39
C LYS A 232 -1.13 17.51 7.96
N LEU A 233 -2.27 16.92 7.61
CA LEU A 233 -2.55 16.54 6.23
C LEU A 233 -2.69 17.77 5.34
N LYS A 234 -1.78 17.94 4.39
CA LYS A 234 -1.80 18.95 3.32
C LYS A 234 -1.83 18.26 1.95
N ALA A 235 -2.88 17.47 1.71
CA ALA A 235 -3.13 16.80 0.44
C ALA A 235 -3.97 17.67 -0.52
N CYS A 236 -3.85 17.40 -1.81
CA CYS A 236 -4.73 17.90 -2.85
C CYS A 236 -5.15 16.75 -3.77
N PHE A 237 -6.34 16.88 -4.36
CA PHE A 237 -6.82 15.98 -5.40
C PHE A 237 -6.55 16.61 -6.77
N LEU A 238 -5.85 15.88 -7.62
CA LEU A 238 -5.63 16.23 -9.01
C LEU A 238 -6.50 15.32 -9.88
N ARG A 239 -7.36 15.92 -10.71
CA ARG A 239 -8.14 15.21 -11.72
C ARG A 239 -7.58 15.56 -13.09
N PHE A 240 -7.06 14.56 -13.80
CA PHE A 240 -6.69 14.66 -15.20
C PHE A 240 -7.80 14.07 -16.05
N GLU A 241 -8.15 14.75 -17.14
CA GLU A 241 -9.18 14.31 -18.08
C GLU A 241 -8.68 14.57 -19.50
N LEU A 242 -8.63 13.51 -20.31
CA LEU A 242 -8.35 13.61 -21.74
C LEU A 242 -9.64 13.98 -22.49
N GLY A 243 -9.74 15.23 -22.92
CA GLY A 243 -10.91 15.72 -23.65
C GLY A 243 -10.99 15.23 -25.10
N GLY A 244 -12.21 15.16 -25.65
CA GLY A 244 -12.44 14.94 -27.08
C GLY A 244 -12.32 13.49 -27.56
N ILE A 245 -12.27 12.50 -26.65
CA ILE A 245 -12.04 11.10 -27.03
C ILE A 245 -13.15 10.54 -27.91
N GLN A 246 -14.42 10.86 -27.61
CA GLN A 246 -15.52 10.37 -28.43
C GLN A 246 -15.44 10.92 -29.87
N ASP A 247 -15.09 12.20 -30.04
CA ASP A 247 -14.91 12.77 -31.38
C ASP A 247 -13.70 12.13 -32.09
N PHE A 248 -12.59 11.91 -31.38
CA PHE A 248 -11.41 11.22 -31.92
C PHE A 248 -11.73 9.79 -32.39
N LEU A 249 -12.36 8.98 -31.53
CA LEU A 249 -12.72 7.59 -31.84
C LEU A 249 -13.77 7.51 -32.95
N SER A 250 -14.68 8.49 -33.05
CA SER A 250 -15.70 8.53 -34.10
C SER A 250 -15.13 8.62 -35.52
N LYS A 251 -13.86 9.00 -35.68
CA LYS A 251 -13.21 9.10 -37.00
C LYS A 251 -12.70 7.76 -37.53
N ALA A 252 -12.75 6.69 -36.73
CA ALA A 252 -12.34 5.35 -37.13
C ALA A 252 -13.19 4.83 -38.30
N ARG A 253 -12.55 4.27 -39.33
CA ARG A 253 -13.24 3.66 -40.50
C ARG A 253 -13.27 2.14 -40.44
N THR A 254 -12.41 1.55 -39.63
CA THR A 254 -12.30 0.11 -39.41
C THR A 254 -12.25 -0.22 -37.92
N THR A 255 -12.49 -1.49 -37.57
CA THR A 255 -12.31 -1.98 -36.18
C THR A 255 -10.87 -1.85 -35.71
N ALA A 256 -9.89 -2.00 -36.62
CA ALA A 256 -8.49 -1.79 -36.33
C ALA A 256 -8.19 -0.32 -35.99
N ASP A 257 -8.76 0.65 -36.72
CA ASP A 257 -8.62 2.07 -36.41
C ASP A 257 -9.24 2.41 -35.05
N TYR A 258 -10.42 1.85 -34.75
CA TYR A 258 -11.11 2.06 -33.48
C TYR A 258 -10.31 1.50 -32.31
N TRP A 259 -9.78 0.27 -32.46
CA TRP A 259 -8.90 -0.34 -31.48
C TRP A 259 -7.62 0.49 -31.28
N ALA A 260 -6.96 0.89 -32.37
CA ALA A 260 -5.73 1.68 -32.30
C ALA A 260 -5.97 3.04 -31.62
N GLY A 261 -7.08 3.72 -31.94
CA GLY A 261 -7.48 4.96 -31.28
C GLY A 261 -7.74 4.77 -29.79
N SER A 262 -8.42 3.70 -29.41
CA SER A 262 -8.68 3.35 -28.00
C SER A 262 -7.37 3.06 -27.25
N TRP A 263 -6.46 2.31 -27.89
CA TRP A 263 -5.16 1.98 -27.33
C TRP A 263 -4.26 3.20 -27.16
N ILE A 264 -4.19 4.10 -28.15
CA ILE A 264 -3.43 5.35 -28.05
C ILE A 264 -3.95 6.19 -26.88
N THR A 265 -5.27 6.30 -26.73
CA THR A 265 -5.89 7.05 -25.63
C THR A 265 -5.49 6.48 -24.26
N SER A 266 -5.61 5.15 -24.11
CA SER A 266 -5.16 4.42 -22.91
C SER A 266 -3.66 4.64 -22.63
N ALA A 267 -2.81 4.55 -23.65
CA ALA A 267 -1.36 4.73 -23.53
C ALA A 267 -0.95 6.18 -23.20
N LEU A 268 -1.70 7.18 -23.68
CA LEU A 268 -1.50 8.58 -23.33
C LEU A 268 -1.82 8.82 -21.86
N MET A 269 -2.96 8.33 -21.37
CA MET A 269 -3.28 8.42 -19.94
C MET A 269 -2.26 7.64 -19.10
N PHE A 270 -1.82 6.47 -19.56
CA PHE A 270 -0.77 5.72 -18.90
C PHE A 270 0.51 6.52 -18.74
N SER A 271 0.87 7.35 -19.72
CA SER A 271 2.09 8.16 -19.65
C SER A 271 2.04 9.17 -18.51
N ILE A 272 0.85 9.73 -18.22
CA ILE A 272 0.60 10.60 -17.06
C ILE A 272 0.69 9.79 -15.77
N ILE A 273 -0.06 8.68 -15.68
CA ILE A 273 -0.06 7.77 -14.53
C ILE A 273 1.36 7.32 -14.19
N LYS A 274 2.11 6.84 -15.17
CA LYS A 274 3.50 6.41 -15.04
C LYS A 274 4.37 7.54 -14.46
N LYS A 275 4.23 8.77 -14.96
CA LYS A 275 5.03 9.90 -14.48
C LYS A 275 4.72 10.25 -13.02
N VAL A 276 3.46 10.17 -12.64
CA VAL A 276 3.00 10.39 -11.26
C VAL A 276 3.50 9.27 -10.35
N SER A 277 3.30 8.01 -10.74
CA SER A 277 3.80 6.83 -10.02
C SER A 277 5.31 6.86 -9.81
N ASP A 278 6.06 7.36 -10.80
CA ASP A 278 7.51 7.54 -10.70
C ASP A 278 7.92 8.66 -9.72
N LYS A 279 7.11 9.71 -9.58
CA LYS A 279 7.42 10.89 -8.74
C LYS A 279 6.99 10.70 -7.29
N ILE A 280 5.78 10.20 -7.07
CA ILE A 280 5.17 10.12 -5.73
C ILE A 280 4.68 8.74 -5.33
N GLY A 281 4.67 7.77 -6.25
CA GLY A 281 4.28 6.39 -6.00
C GLY A 281 2.92 6.01 -6.62
N PRO A 282 2.74 4.76 -7.06
CA PRO A 282 1.51 4.31 -7.71
C PRO A 282 0.31 4.20 -6.76
N ASP A 283 0.52 4.10 -5.44
CA ASP A 283 -0.56 4.19 -4.44
C ASP A 283 -1.26 5.56 -4.39
N SER A 284 -0.67 6.58 -5.01
CA SER A 284 -1.22 7.94 -5.08
C SER A 284 -2.27 8.07 -6.18
N ILE A 285 -2.39 7.07 -7.06
CA ILE A 285 -3.44 6.98 -8.06
C ILE A 285 -4.67 6.36 -7.39
N ILE A 286 -5.71 7.15 -7.21
CA ILE A 286 -6.99 6.69 -6.64
C ILE A 286 -7.83 6.04 -7.73
N TYR A 287 -7.81 6.61 -8.93
CA TYR A 287 -8.53 6.09 -10.09
C TYR A 287 -7.71 6.32 -11.36
N PRO A 288 -7.62 5.33 -12.28
CA PRO A 288 -8.03 3.93 -12.09
C PRO A 288 -7.15 3.22 -11.05
N ASP A 289 -7.55 2.02 -10.59
CA ASP A 289 -6.61 1.16 -9.86
C ASP A 289 -5.55 0.65 -10.83
N VAL A 290 -4.29 0.95 -10.52
CA VAL A 290 -3.14 0.62 -11.37
C VAL A 290 -2.41 -0.63 -10.91
N HIS A 291 -2.81 -1.23 -9.78
CA HIS A 291 -2.23 -2.47 -9.28
C HIS A 291 -2.55 -3.65 -10.21
N GLY A 292 -1.53 -4.41 -10.62
CA GLY A 292 -1.68 -5.55 -11.53
C GLY A 292 -2.07 -5.17 -12.97
N MET A 293 -2.17 -3.88 -13.30
CA MET A 293 -2.54 -3.45 -14.64
C MET A 293 -1.41 -3.75 -15.65
N PRO A 294 -1.70 -4.30 -16.85
CA PRO A 294 -0.65 -4.76 -17.77
C PRO A 294 0.39 -3.71 -18.14
N LEU A 295 -0.02 -2.47 -18.44
CA LEU A 295 0.93 -1.39 -18.76
C LEU A 295 1.78 -0.98 -17.53
N MET A 296 1.20 -1.00 -16.33
CA MET A 296 1.92 -0.74 -15.08
C MET A 296 2.97 -1.83 -14.83
N ASP A 297 2.58 -3.10 -14.92
CA ASP A 297 3.49 -4.24 -14.72
C ASP A 297 4.57 -4.30 -15.81
N LEU A 298 4.26 -3.90 -17.06
CA LEU A 298 5.26 -3.75 -18.12
C LEU A 298 6.29 -2.66 -17.79
N TRP A 299 5.86 -1.52 -17.24
CA TRP A 299 6.78 -0.47 -16.77
C TRP A 299 7.62 -0.93 -15.58
N LEU A 300 7.02 -1.63 -14.63
CA LEU A 300 7.71 -2.19 -13.47
C LEU A 300 8.75 -3.24 -13.88
N CYS A 301 8.41 -4.10 -14.85
CA CYS A 301 9.29 -5.14 -15.40
C CYS A 301 10.45 -4.57 -16.24
N ARG A 302 10.17 -3.70 -17.21
CA ARG A 302 11.18 -3.22 -18.18
C ARG A 302 11.83 -1.89 -17.82
N GLY A 303 11.04 -0.96 -17.29
CA GLY A 303 11.48 0.39 -16.95
C GLY A 303 12.17 0.44 -15.60
N ILE A 304 11.46 0.03 -14.55
CA ILE A 304 11.96 0.03 -13.17
C ILE A 304 12.82 -1.22 -12.90
N LYS A 305 12.51 -2.34 -13.54
CA LYS A 305 13.17 -3.64 -13.37
C LYS A 305 13.04 -4.19 -11.95
N ILE A 306 11.84 -4.05 -11.38
CA ILE A 306 11.45 -4.92 -10.26
C ILE A 306 11.02 -6.29 -10.82
N GLY A 307 11.31 -7.39 -10.11
CA GLY A 307 11.12 -8.79 -10.56
C GLY A 307 9.68 -9.27 -10.80
N VAL A 308 8.89 -8.43 -11.48
CA VAL A 308 7.54 -8.66 -11.99
C VAL A 308 7.68 -9.33 -13.34
N ASP A 309 6.87 -10.36 -13.58
CA ASP A 309 6.85 -11.05 -14.86
C ASP A 309 6.30 -10.12 -15.94
N ARG A 310 6.86 -10.19 -17.14
CA ARG A 310 6.36 -9.38 -18.26
C ARG A 310 4.94 -9.88 -18.60
N PRO A 311 3.93 -9.00 -18.65
CA PRO A 311 2.60 -9.37 -19.15
C PRO A 311 2.66 -9.88 -20.58
N ASN A 312 1.72 -10.75 -20.95
CA ASN A 312 1.63 -11.23 -22.34
C ASN A 312 1.22 -10.08 -23.28
N ASP A 313 1.43 -10.28 -24.58
CA ASP A 313 1.18 -9.24 -25.56
C ASP A 313 -0.32 -8.93 -25.70
N GLU A 314 -1.21 -9.90 -25.51
CA GLU A 314 -2.66 -9.69 -25.57
C GLU A 314 -3.13 -8.71 -24.49
N ASP A 315 -2.67 -8.89 -23.25
CA ASP A 315 -2.97 -8.02 -22.10
C ASP A 315 -2.42 -6.60 -22.29
N ILE A 316 -1.24 -6.46 -22.88
CA ILE A 316 -0.61 -5.15 -23.17
C ILE A 316 -1.40 -4.39 -24.25
N LEU A 317 -2.03 -5.11 -25.17
CA LEU A 317 -2.80 -4.57 -26.28
C LEU A 317 -4.25 -4.22 -25.91
N MET A 318 -4.69 -4.52 -24.68
CA MET A 318 -6.02 -4.14 -24.19
C MET A 318 -6.06 -2.67 -23.72
N PRO A 319 -6.94 -1.82 -24.27
CA PRO A 319 -7.09 -0.43 -23.83
C PRO A 319 -7.92 -0.32 -22.54
N VAL A 320 -7.32 -0.70 -21.40
CA VAL A 320 -8.02 -0.78 -20.10
C VAL A 320 -7.98 0.53 -19.29
N ILE A 321 -7.18 1.52 -19.69
CA ILE A 321 -7.01 2.76 -18.94
C ILE A 321 -8.05 3.78 -19.42
N PRO A 322 -8.86 4.34 -18.51
CA PRO A 322 -9.86 5.34 -18.84
C PRO A 322 -9.22 6.70 -19.18
N GLU A 323 -10.05 7.61 -19.65
CA GLU A 323 -9.69 9.00 -19.96
C GLU A 323 -9.46 9.90 -18.77
N THR A 324 -9.85 9.43 -17.58
CA THR A 324 -9.78 10.19 -16.33
C THR A 324 -8.84 9.51 -15.36
N ALA A 325 -7.97 10.29 -14.71
CA ALA A 325 -7.21 9.85 -13.56
C ALA A 325 -7.48 10.77 -12.37
N LEU A 326 -7.72 10.19 -11.19
CA LEU A 326 -7.80 10.90 -9.92
C LEU A 326 -6.57 10.54 -9.09
N ILE A 327 -5.87 11.56 -8.62
CA ILE A 327 -4.60 11.44 -7.92
C ILE A 327 -4.68 12.21 -6.62
N ILE A 328 -4.11 11.66 -5.55
CA ILE A 328 -3.80 12.41 -4.34
C ILE A 328 -2.32 12.82 -4.37
N ALA A 329 -2.04 14.08 -4.09
CA ALA A 329 -0.68 14.60 -4.12
C ALA A 329 -0.41 15.57 -2.95
N PRO A 330 0.85 15.71 -2.51
CA PRO A 330 1.22 16.74 -1.54
C PRO A 330 0.99 18.13 -2.14
N LYS A 331 0.37 19.04 -1.39
CA LYS A 331 -0.03 20.39 -1.85
C LYS A 331 1.11 21.15 -2.53
N ASP A 332 2.31 21.10 -1.97
CA ASP A 332 3.47 21.89 -2.43
C ASP A 332 4.36 21.17 -3.46
N LYS A 333 3.96 19.97 -3.93
CA LYS A 333 4.67 19.19 -4.96
C LYS A 333 3.91 19.08 -6.29
N THR A 334 2.81 19.83 -6.41
CA THR A 334 1.95 19.91 -7.60
C THR A 334 2.50 20.81 -8.67
#